data_AF-A0A9D7BPT7-F1
#
_entry.id   AF-A0A9D7BPT7-F1
#
_cell.length_a   1.000
_cell.length_b   1.000
_cell.length_c   1.000
_cell.angle_alpha   90.00
_cell.angle_beta   90.00
_cell.angle_gamma   90.00
#
_symmetry.space_group_name_H-M   'P 1'
#
loop_
_entity.id
_entity.type
_entity.pdbx_description
1 polymer ?
#
loop_
_entity_poly.entity_id
_entity_poly.type
_entity_poly.pdbx_seq_one_letter_code
_entity_poly.pdbx_strand_id
1 'polypeptide(L)'
;MSETLTVNQIFLCAADVSSHIFDEEFSELVTYCRRIHIFFHRNDKTLRIANLFSPFHRLGIYGHEGHLPSDIVKNIDVTYMSDDDTAIGSRFSHHRYFYGSKNVRDYINAQLGKN
;
A
#
# COMPACT_ATOMS: atom_id res chain seq x y z
N MET A 1 -31.56 -10.61 -9.89
CA MET A 1 -30.40 -9.69 -9.94
C MET A 1 -29.38 -10.27 -8.99
N SER A 2 -28.21 -10.66 -9.49
CA SER A 2 -27.11 -11.10 -8.62
C SER A 2 -26.59 -9.87 -7.90
N GLU A 3 -26.55 -9.87 -6.57
CA GLU A 3 -25.87 -8.82 -5.82
C GLU A 3 -24.38 -8.86 -6.21
N THR A 4 -23.91 -7.80 -6.87
CA THR A 4 -22.48 -7.64 -7.15
C THR A 4 -21.80 -7.28 -5.84
N LEU A 5 -20.99 -8.21 -5.33
CA LEU A 5 -20.19 -7.97 -4.12
C LEU A 5 -19.26 -6.78 -4.38
N THR A 6 -19.49 -5.67 -3.67
CA THR A 6 -18.61 -4.50 -3.74
C THR A 6 -17.67 -4.52 -2.54
N VAL A 7 -16.36 -4.52 -2.79
CA VAL A 7 -15.34 -4.38 -1.76
C VAL A 7 -15.30 -2.92 -1.31
N ASN A 8 -15.65 -2.65 -0.06
CA ASN A 8 -15.70 -1.27 0.41
C ASN A 8 -14.32 -0.60 0.37
N GLN A 9 -13.29 -1.25 0.91
CA GLN A 9 -11.94 -0.70 0.95
C GLN A 9 -10.88 -1.79 0.78
N ILE A 10 -9.83 -1.46 0.04
CA ILE A 10 -8.62 -2.28 -0.12
C ILE A 10 -7.45 -1.51 0.48
N PHE A 11 -6.59 -2.20 1.23
CA PHE A 11 -5.36 -1.64 1.78
C PHE A 11 -4.18 -2.45 1.26
N LEU A 12 -3.29 -1.80 0.53
CA LEU A 12 -2.04 -2.37 0.03
C LEU A 12 -0.89 -1.78 0.83
N CYS A 13 -0.17 -2.64 1.55
CA CYS A 13 0.96 -2.24 2.37
C CYS A 13 2.24 -2.90 1.85
N ALA A 14 3.26 -2.08 1.56
CA ALA A 14 4.57 -2.52 1.07
C ALA A 14 4.47 -3.49 -0.13
N ALA A 15 3.53 -3.20 -1.03
CA ALA A 15 3.15 -4.13 -2.09
C ALA A 15 4.28 -4.33 -3.11
N ASP A 16 4.62 -5.59 -3.34
CA ASP A 16 5.70 -6.01 -4.23
C ASP A 16 5.22 -6.26 -5.67
N VAL A 17 4.61 -5.24 -6.28
CA VAL A 17 4.01 -5.28 -7.61
C VAL A 17 4.28 -3.98 -8.37
N SER A 18 3.96 -3.94 -9.67
CA SER A 18 4.11 -2.75 -10.52
C SER A 18 3.36 -1.53 -9.96
N SER A 19 3.93 -0.33 -10.09
CA SER A 19 3.25 0.94 -9.74
C SER A 19 2.11 1.27 -10.71
N HIS A 20 2.07 0.58 -11.85
CA HIS A 20 1.03 0.61 -12.88
C HIS A 20 0.10 -0.59 -12.84
N ILE A 21 0.14 -1.43 -11.78
CA ILE A 21 -0.65 -2.67 -11.70
C ILE A 21 -2.15 -2.46 -11.99
N PHE A 22 -2.71 -1.29 -11.66
CA PHE A 22 -4.12 -0.98 -11.91
C PHE A 22 -4.42 -0.47 -13.32
N ASP A 23 -3.41 -0.09 -14.10
CA ASP A 23 -3.56 0.14 -15.54
C ASP A 23 -3.38 -1.19 -16.32
N GLU A 24 -2.82 -2.20 -15.65
CA GLU A 24 -2.40 -3.49 -16.19
C GLU A 24 -3.34 -4.61 -15.66
N GLU A 25 -2.81 -5.53 -14.84
CA GLU A 25 -3.50 -6.74 -14.40
C GLU A 25 -4.71 -6.49 -13.49
N PHE A 26 -4.73 -5.36 -12.76
CA PHE A 26 -5.80 -4.98 -11.82
C PHE A 26 -6.73 -3.89 -12.37
N SER A 27 -6.76 -3.70 -13.69
CA SER A 27 -7.64 -2.73 -14.35
C SER A 27 -9.12 -2.91 -14.05
N GLU A 28 -9.60 -4.13 -13.80
CA GLU A 28 -10.99 -4.36 -13.42
C GLU A 28 -11.26 -4.19 -11.93
N LEU A 29 -10.25 -4.27 -11.07
CA LEU A 29 -10.40 -4.23 -9.61
C LEU A 29 -11.06 -2.93 -9.15
N VAL A 30 -10.77 -1.83 -9.84
CA VAL A 30 -11.34 -0.51 -9.57
C VAL A 30 -12.87 -0.47 -9.75
N THR A 31 -13.43 -1.38 -10.56
CA THR A 31 -14.88 -1.49 -10.78
C THR A 31 -15.60 -2.11 -9.59
N TYR A 32 -14.90 -2.96 -8.83
CA TYR A 32 -15.47 -3.72 -7.73
C TYR A 32 -15.13 -3.16 -6.35
N CYS A 33 -14.35 -2.07 -6.29
CA CYS A 33 -13.94 -1.47 -5.05
C CYS A 33 -14.36 0.00 -4.96
N ARG A 34 -14.69 0.46 -3.74
CA ARG A 34 -15.00 1.87 -3.52
C ARG A 34 -13.75 2.72 -3.26
N ARG A 35 -12.71 2.14 -2.64
CA ARG A 35 -11.45 2.85 -2.37
C ARG A 35 -10.27 1.89 -2.19
N ILE A 36 -9.10 2.30 -2.68
CA ILE A 36 -7.82 1.63 -2.53
C ILE A 36 -6.86 2.57 -1.79
N HIS A 37 -6.29 2.11 -0.69
CA HIS A 37 -5.26 2.80 0.07
C HIS A 37 -3.92 2.12 -0.19
N ILE A 38 -2.94 2.88 -0.67
CA ILE A 38 -1.61 2.37 -1.02
C ILE A 38 -0.61 3.02 -0.08
N PHE A 39 -0.10 2.24 0.85
CA PHE A 39 1.00 2.66 1.68
C PHE A 39 2.31 2.34 0.98
N PHE A 40 3.22 3.31 0.98
CA PHE A 40 4.54 3.14 0.38
C PHE A 40 5.61 3.80 1.23
N HIS A 41 6.82 3.25 1.17
CA HIS A 41 7.98 3.75 1.89
C HIS A 41 9.16 3.84 0.93
N ARG A 42 9.62 5.06 0.64
CA ARG A 42 10.64 5.33 -0.39
C ARG A 42 11.98 4.65 -0.10
N ASN A 43 12.24 4.38 1.18
CA ASN A 43 13.47 3.75 1.65
C ASN A 43 13.28 2.28 2.08
N ASP A 44 12.21 1.60 1.63
CA ASP A 44 12.03 0.16 1.87
C ASP A 44 13.22 -0.62 1.29
N LYS A 45 14.06 -1.17 2.18
CA LYS A 45 15.30 -1.85 1.77
C LYS A 45 15.01 -3.20 1.13
N THR A 46 13.96 -3.89 1.55
CA THR A 46 13.58 -5.19 0.98
C THR A 46 13.18 -5.02 -0.47
N LEU A 47 12.29 -4.06 -0.75
CA LEU A 47 11.84 -3.77 -2.11
C LEU A 47 12.97 -3.20 -2.97
N ARG A 48 13.89 -2.41 -2.39
CA ARG A 48 15.08 -1.92 -3.10
C ARG A 48 16.03 -3.06 -3.50
N ILE A 49 16.22 -4.05 -2.63
CA ILE A 49 17.01 -5.26 -2.97
C ILE A 49 16.29 -6.05 -4.06
N ALA A 50 14.98 -6.26 -3.96
CA ALA A 50 14.21 -6.95 -4.99
C ALA A 50 14.36 -6.25 -6.37
N ASN A 51 14.40 -4.91 -6.38
CA ASN A 51 14.64 -4.12 -7.59
C ASN A 51 16.00 -4.35 -8.26
N LEU A 52 17.01 -4.82 -7.52
CA LEU A 52 18.30 -5.18 -8.11
C LEU A 52 18.20 -6.48 -8.95
N PHE A 53 17.26 -7.37 -8.62
CA PHE A 53 17.06 -8.64 -9.31
C PHE A 53 15.99 -8.57 -10.41
N SER A 54 14.98 -7.72 -10.22
CA SER A 54 13.93 -7.48 -11.21
C SER A 54 13.56 -5.99 -11.22
N PRO A 55 14.08 -5.21 -12.17
CA PRO A 55 13.96 -3.76 -12.13
C PRO A 55 12.61 -3.29 -12.68
N PHE A 56 11.79 -2.68 -11.81
CA PHE A 56 10.61 -1.90 -12.19
C PHE A 56 10.22 -0.94 -11.06
N HIS A 57 9.28 -0.03 -11.32
CA HIS A 57 8.76 0.85 -10.28
C HIS A 57 7.81 0.07 -9.39
N ARG A 58 8.24 -0.26 -8.16
CA ARG A 58 7.44 -1.04 -7.19
C ARG A 58 6.43 -0.16 -6.45
N LEU A 59 5.19 -0.61 -6.39
CA LEU A 59 4.07 0.08 -5.75
C LEU A 59 4.38 0.43 -4.28
N GLY A 60 5.04 -0.47 -3.55
CA GLY A 60 5.45 -0.25 -2.17
C GLY A 60 6.59 0.77 -1.96
N ILE A 61 7.25 1.25 -3.01
CA ILE A 61 8.28 2.31 -2.96
C ILE A 61 7.76 3.64 -3.54
N TYR A 62 7.04 3.59 -4.66
CA TYR A 62 6.65 4.77 -5.43
C TYR A 62 5.19 5.17 -5.23
N GLY A 63 4.36 4.29 -4.66
CA GLY A 63 2.91 4.43 -4.71
C GLY A 63 2.38 4.15 -6.12
N HIS A 64 1.09 4.39 -6.36
CA HIS A 64 0.51 4.31 -7.70
C HIS A 64 0.96 5.50 -8.56
N GLU A 65 1.43 5.21 -9.77
CA GLU A 65 1.89 6.20 -10.76
C GLU A 65 0.97 6.30 -11.99
N GLY A 66 -0.18 5.61 -11.98
CA GLY A 66 -1.14 5.63 -13.07
C GLY A 66 -2.15 6.78 -13.00
N HIS A 67 -3.21 6.66 -13.80
CA HIS A 67 -4.15 7.77 -14.06
C HIS A 67 -5.41 7.73 -13.20
N LEU A 68 -5.48 6.82 -12.23
CA LEU A 68 -6.70 6.65 -11.45
C LEU A 68 -7.01 7.87 -10.57
N PRO A 69 -8.29 8.27 -10.50
CA PRO A 69 -8.73 9.36 -9.63
C PRO A 69 -8.34 9.16 -8.16
N SER A 70 -7.99 10.26 -7.48
CA SER A 70 -7.53 10.24 -6.07
C SER A 70 -8.60 9.84 -5.05
N ASP A 71 -9.87 9.88 -5.44
CA ASP A 71 -11.01 9.41 -4.66
C ASP A 71 -11.13 7.87 -4.68
N ILE A 72 -10.63 7.23 -5.75
CA ILE A 72 -10.50 5.77 -5.89
C ILE A 72 -9.18 5.31 -5.28
N VAL A 73 -8.05 5.86 -5.72
CA VAL A 73 -6.71 5.45 -5.25
C VAL A 73 -6.08 6.54 -4.41
N LYS A 74 -5.74 6.20 -3.16
CA LYS A 74 -5.05 7.10 -2.23
C LYS A 74 -3.66 6.58 -1.90
N ASN A 75 -2.65 7.27 -2.42
CA ASN A 75 -1.26 7.09 -2.03
C ASN A 75 -0.99 7.69 -0.63
N ILE A 76 -0.35 6.92 0.23
CA ILE A 76 -0.03 7.27 1.62
C ILE A 76 1.48 7.04 1.81
N ASP A 77 2.25 8.12 1.77
CA ASP A 77 3.69 8.08 2.02
C ASP A 77 3.93 7.90 3.52
N VAL A 78 4.50 6.76 3.91
CA VAL A 78 4.84 6.47 5.31
C VAL A 78 6.32 6.63 5.60
N THR A 79 7.11 7.18 4.67
CA THR A 79 8.57 7.35 4.82
C THR A 79 8.96 8.17 6.04
N TYR A 80 8.09 9.10 6.45
CA TYR A 80 8.32 9.98 7.60
C TYR A 80 7.73 9.45 8.91
N MET A 81 7.00 8.33 8.88
CA MET A 81 6.42 7.77 10.09
C MET A 81 7.50 7.05 10.89
N SER A 82 7.61 7.36 12.18
CA SER A 82 8.44 6.57 13.08
C SER A 82 7.83 5.18 13.23
N ASP A 83 8.63 4.14 12.98
CA ASP A 83 8.30 2.78 13.40
C ASP A 83 8.39 2.75 14.94
N ASP A 84 7.22 2.78 15.60
CA ASP A 84 7.14 2.68 17.06
C ASP A 84 7.52 1.27 17.56
N ASP A 85 7.50 0.26 16.68
CA ASP A 85 7.87 -1.10 17.06
C ASP A 85 9.38 -1.25 17.33
N THR A 86 9.65 -1.79 18.51
CA THR A 86 10.95 -2.15 19.06
C THR A 86 11.51 -3.45 18.48
N ALA A 87 10.77 -4.11 17.58
CA ALA A 87 11.23 -5.32 16.91
C ALA A 87 12.41 -5.01 15.99
N ILE A 88 13.59 -5.52 16.33
CA ILE A 88 14.86 -5.27 15.64
C ILE A 88 14.73 -5.38 14.10
N GLY A 89 14.01 -6.37 13.58
CA GLY A 89 13.86 -6.59 12.13
C GLY A 89 12.99 -5.60 11.36
N SER A 90 11.99 -4.96 11.99
CA SER A 90 11.12 -3.98 11.30
C SER A 90 11.87 -2.67 11.07
N ARG A 91 12.64 -2.21 12.07
CA ARG A 91 13.45 -0.98 12.02
C ARG A 91 14.46 -0.93 10.88
N PHE A 92 15.02 -2.08 10.49
CA PHE A 92 16.10 -2.09 9.49
C PHE A 92 15.60 -2.15 8.06
N SER A 93 14.47 -2.80 7.79
CA SER A 93 13.97 -3.00 6.42
C SER A 93 12.99 -1.93 5.98
N HIS A 94 12.21 -1.36 6.91
CA HIS A 94 11.04 -0.53 6.61
C HIS A 94 9.99 -1.23 5.74
N HIS A 95 10.03 -2.56 5.63
CA HIS A 95 9.07 -3.32 4.82
C HIS A 95 7.82 -3.72 5.61
N ARG A 96 7.98 -3.88 6.94
CA ARG A 96 6.93 -4.37 7.85
C ARG A 96 6.24 -3.25 8.64
N TYR A 97 6.24 -2.02 8.14
CA TYR A 97 5.62 -0.87 8.83
C TYR A 97 4.12 -1.07 9.10
N PHE A 98 3.44 -1.90 8.32
CA PHE A 98 2.01 -2.18 8.51
C PHE A 98 1.70 -3.03 9.75
N TYR A 99 2.68 -3.79 10.23
CA TYR A 99 2.62 -4.40 11.55
C TYR A 99 3.21 -3.48 12.63
N GLY A 100 4.32 -2.81 12.30
CA GLY A 100 5.16 -2.13 13.27
C GLY A 100 4.82 -0.68 13.61
N SER A 101 4.09 0.01 12.75
CA SER A 101 3.71 1.40 12.97
C SER A 101 2.33 1.47 13.63
N LYS A 102 2.27 2.07 14.83
CA LYS A 102 0.98 2.40 15.46
C LYS A 102 0.17 3.32 14.56
N ASN A 103 0.80 4.30 13.93
CA ASN A 103 0.15 5.27 13.05
C ASN A 103 -0.54 4.61 11.84
N VAL A 104 0.11 3.63 11.20
CA VAL A 104 -0.50 2.88 10.08
C VAL A 104 -1.71 2.07 10.56
N ARG A 105 -1.60 1.41 11.72
CA ARG A 105 -2.71 0.65 12.31
C ARG A 105 -3.88 1.55 12.72
N ASP A 106 -3.60 2.67 13.38
CA ASP A 106 -4.61 3.67 13.77
C ASP A 106 -5.32 4.22 12.53
N TYR A 107 -4.59 4.51 11.45
CA TYR A 107 -5.18 4.96 10.19
C TYR A 107 -6.14 3.91 9.63
N ILE A 108 -5.72 2.65 9.53
CA ILE A 108 -6.57 1.56 9.01
C ILE A 108 -7.81 1.40 9.88
N ASN A 109 -7.66 1.40 11.21
CA ASN A 109 -8.78 1.31 12.15
C ASN A 109 -9.77 2.47 11.99
N ALA A 110 -9.28 3.70 11.84
CA ALA A 110 -10.10 4.87 11.58
C ALA A 110 -10.87 4.76 10.25
N GLN A 111 -10.25 4.24 9.19
CA GLN A 111 -10.94 3.99 7.91
C GLN A 111 -12.00 2.87 8.00
N LEU A 112 -11.77 1.87 8.86
CA LEU A 112 -12.70 0.78 9.13
C LEU A 112 -13.78 1.11 10.16
N GLY A 113 -13.75 2.30 10.79
CA GLY A 113 -14.68 2.69 11.85
C GLY A 113 -14.52 1.91 13.15
N LYS A 114 -13.33 1.35 13.41
CA LYS A 114 -12.99 0.66 14.66
C LYS A 114 -12.26 1.66 15.56
N ASN A 115 -12.85 2.00 16.70
CA ASN A 115 -12.23 2.81 17.75
C ASN A 115 -11.59 1.89 18.79
#